data_AF-A0A2W5IC25-F1
#
_entry.id   AF-A0A2W5IC25-F1
#
_cell.length_a   1.000
_cell.length_b   1.000
_cell.length_c   1.000
_cell.angle_alpha   90.00
_cell.angle_beta   90.00
_cell.angle_gamma   90.00
#
_symmetry.space_group_name_H-M   'P 1'
#
loop_
_entity.id
_entity.type
_entity.pdbx_description
1 polymer ?
#
loop_
_entity_poly.entity_id
_entity_poly.type
_entity_poly.pdbx_seq_one_letter_code
_entity_poly.pdbx_strand_id
1 'polypeptide(L)'
;MQGQKLLLIIMRTRLVPVLATLGLSTTLLVAPVTSGVSLGHFTLAPAPASAWANTLSSATTPVRVAQPVPVTTQPNVPYAQMPNGIDIASWQHPNGADVDFKRVQKAGYAYVFVKATEGTHYKNEYYVNDAMAAQGNGVLMGGYHYADVSTDAAAQARMFADVIKVKGGASLPPVLDIEEAKGLTAAQLNKWVRTFLQETYNRIGRKPIIYSYRSFLMNQMGNTSDFTSFPLWIADYNGKQSPTLPLPGGWKTWTFWQYSSQTRIDGIQAQNVDTNKFGGTMQQLRAFAATGVVSASKK
;
A
#
# COMPACT_ATOMS: atom_id res chain seq x y z
N MET A 1 24.22 12.89 -25.84
CA MET A 1 23.06 13.63 -25.29
C MET A 1 21.92 12.64 -25.12
N GLN A 2 21.65 12.25 -23.87
CA GLN A 2 20.68 11.19 -23.52
C GLN A 2 19.24 11.69 -23.69
N GLY A 3 18.47 10.98 -24.51
CA GLY A 3 17.04 11.19 -24.66
C GLY A 3 16.29 10.70 -23.42
N GLN A 4 15.59 11.62 -22.75
CA GLN A 4 14.59 11.28 -21.74
C GLN A 4 13.37 10.70 -22.44
N LYS A 5 13.14 9.40 -22.32
CA LYS A 5 11.85 8.79 -22.63
C LYS A 5 10.90 9.12 -21.47
N LEU A 6 9.95 10.01 -21.74
CA LEU A 6 8.82 10.32 -20.88
C LEU A 6 7.99 9.03 -20.70
N LEU A 7 8.06 8.41 -19.53
CA LEU A 7 7.29 7.21 -19.20
C LEU A 7 5.87 7.66 -18.82
N LEU A 8 4.93 7.50 -19.75
CA LEU A 8 3.51 7.82 -19.57
C LEU A 8 2.88 6.76 -18.64
N ILE A 9 2.80 7.05 -17.35
CA ILE A 9 1.92 6.32 -16.42
C ILE A 9 0.50 6.72 -16.83
N ILE A 10 -0.27 5.77 -17.35
CA ILE A 10 -1.65 5.99 -17.78
C ILE A 10 -2.52 6.15 -16.53
N MET A 11 -2.61 7.38 -16.02
CA MET A 11 -3.64 7.79 -15.07
C MET A 11 -4.96 7.89 -15.82
N ARG A 12 -5.87 6.96 -15.56
CA ARG A 12 -7.24 7.04 -16.05
C ARG A 12 -8.15 7.18 -14.83
N THR A 13 -8.62 8.40 -14.61
CA THR A 13 -9.71 8.71 -13.66
C THR A 13 -10.94 9.00 -14.52
N ARG A 14 -12.04 8.25 -14.33
CA ARG A 14 -13.34 8.65 -14.90
C ARG A 14 -13.92 9.75 -14.02
N LEU A 15 -14.15 10.93 -14.60
CA LEU A 15 -15.03 11.95 -14.03
C LEU A 15 -16.46 11.39 -13.98
N VAL A 16 -17.09 11.40 -12.81
CA VAL A 16 -18.53 11.17 -12.63
C VAL A 16 -19.16 12.51 -12.22
N PRO A 17 -20.22 12.99 -12.89
CA PRO A 17 -20.88 14.24 -12.52
C PRO A 17 -21.75 14.04 -11.27
N VAL A 18 -21.56 14.88 -10.26
CA VAL A 18 -22.45 14.95 -9.09
C VAL A 18 -23.64 15.84 -9.45
N LEU A 19 -24.86 15.27 -9.44
CA LEU A 19 -26.09 16.05 -9.38
C LEU A 19 -26.32 16.53 -7.94
N ALA A 20 -26.36 17.84 -7.74
CA ALA A 20 -26.72 18.48 -6.48
C ALA A 20 -28.25 18.52 -6.32
N THR A 21 -28.75 18.13 -5.15
CA THR A 21 -30.11 18.43 -4.69
C THR A 21 -30.05 19.24 -3.40
N LEU A 22 -30.79 20.36 -3.40
CA LEU A 22 -30.92 21.35 -2.32
C LEU A 22 -31.87 20.85 -1.22
N GLY A 23 -31.62 21.22 0.03
CA GLY A 23 -32.53 20.91 1.14
C GLY A 23 -32.16 21.55 2.49
N LEU A 24 -32.50 22.84 2.61
CA LEU A 24 -32.98 23.62 3.78
C LEU A 24 -32.30 23.53 5.16
N SER A 25 -31.88 24.72 5.61
CA SER A 25 -31.45 25.14 6.94
C SER A 25 -32.50 24.96 8.03
N THR A 26 -32.05 24.65 9.25
CA THR A 26 -32.66 25.17 10.49
C THR A 26 -31.59 25.55 11.50
N THR A 27 -31.65 26.81 11.92
CA THR A 27 -30.81 27.47 12.93
C THR A 27 -31.28 27.07 14.32
N LEU A 28 -30.38 26.75 15.25
CA LEU A 28 -30.70 26.75 16.67
C LEU A 28 -29.62 27.49 17.49
N LEU A 29 -30.13 28.35 18.38
CA LEU A 29 -29.44 29.33 19.20
C LEU A 29 -28.35 28.75 20.13
N VAL A 30 -27.32 29.56 20.31
CA VAL A 30 -26.27 29.44 21.34
C VAL A 30 -26.73 30.17 22.61
N ALA A 31 -26.43 29.61 23.79
CA ALA A 31 -26.34 30.34 25.06
C ALA A 31 -25.01 29.98 25.75
N PRO A 32 -24.33 30.94 26.42
CA PRO A 32 -22.98 30.74 26.93
C PRO A 32 -22.99 30.20 28.37
N VAL A 33 -22.01 29.35 28.70
CA VAL A 33 -21.61 29.09 30.09
C VAL A 33 -20.12 29.33 30.20
N THR A 34 -19.75 30.34 30.98
CA THR A 34 -18.39 30.71 31.35
C THR A 34 -17.97 29.97 32.61
N SER A 35 -16.75 29.45 32.61
CA SER A 35 -15.84 29.13 33.74
C SER A 35 -14.66 28.37 33.09
N GLY A 36 -13.43 28.88 32.95
CA GLY A 36 -12.62 29.52 33.97
C GLY A 36 -11.58 28.51 34.49
N VAL A 37 -10.57 28.14 33.69
CA VAL A 37 -9.35 27.47 34.18
C VAL A 37 -8.12 27.96 33.41
N SER A 38 -7.05 28.18 34.17
CA SER A 38 -5.81 28.91 33.91
C SER A 38 -4.92 28.40 32.75
N LEU A 39 -4.25 29.35 32.08
CA LEU A 39 -3.25 29.12 31.02
C LEU A 39 -1.87 28.78 31.62
N GLY A 40 -1.45 27.52 31.51
CA GLY A 40 -0.05 27.12 31.66
C GLY A 40 0.65 27.19 30.31
N HIS A 41 1.62 28.08 30.15
CA HIS A 41 2.51 28.12 28.99
C HIS A 41 3.35 26.84 28.92
N PHE A 42 3.17 26.03 27.87
CA PHE A 42 4.10 24.98 27.48
C PHE A 42 4.73 25.32 26.13
N THR A 43 6.01 25.69 26.15
CA THR A 43 6.86 25.76 24.97
C THR A 43 7.14 24.34 24.47
N LEU A 44 6.63 24.00 23.28
CA LEU A 44 6.95 22.75 22.59
C LEU A 44 8.30 22.88 21.88
N ALA A 45 9.32 22.23 22.42
CA ALA A 45 10.56 21.94 21.70
C ALA A 45 10.31 20.83 20.67
N PRO A 46 11.02 20.81 19.53
CA PRO A 46 10.87 19.76 18.52
C PRO A 46 11.37 18.41 19.07
N ALA A 47 10.53 17.38 19.02
CA ALA A 47 10.90 16.03 19.45
C ALA A 47 11.85 15.37 18.43
N PRO A 48 12.95 14.72 18.86
CA PRO A 48 13.84 13.99 17.96
C PRO A 48 13.22 12.67 17.48
N ALA A 49 13.56 12.29 16.25
CA ALA A 49 13.20 11.03 15.64
C ALA A 49 13.94 9.86 16.31
N SER A 50 13.26 9.12 17.21
CA SER A 50 13.54 7.70 17.55
C SER A 50 12.68 7.25 18.74
N ALA A 51 11.46 6.79 18.46
CA ALA A 51 10.64 6.09 19.47
C ALA A 51 9.75 5.05 18.81
N TRP A 52 10.34 3.95 18.36
CA TRP A 52 9.61 2.72 18.00
C TRP A 52 10.03 1.54 18.90
N ALA A 53 10.70 1.80 20.03
CA ALA A 53 11.10 0.78 20.98
C ALA A 53 10.69 1.16 22.40
N ASN A 54 9.89 0.27 22.99
CA ASN A 54 9.59 0.09 24.43
C ASN A 54 8.40 0.85 25.03
N THR A 55 7.29 0.11 25.21
CA THR A 55 6.59 -0.18 26.50
C THR A 55 5.40 -1.10 26.13
N LEU A 56 5.24 -2.30 26.66
CA LEU A 56 4.74 -2.59 28.01
C LEU A 56 5.19 -3.99 28.47
N SER A 57 5.52 -4.09 29.75
CA SER A 57 5.68 -5.34 30.51
C SER A 57 4.40 -5.59 31.31
N SER A 58 3.76 -6.73 31.07
CA SER A 58 2.85 -7.36 32.02
C SER A 58 2.75 -8.85 31.70
N ALA A 59 2.95 -9.68 32.72
CA ALA A 59 3.19 -11.11 32.66
C ALA A 59 2.07 -11.89 31.96
N THR A 60 2.39 -12.42 30.79
CA THR A 60 1.85 -13.64 30.19
C THR A 60 3.00 -14.26 29.41
N THR A 61 3.14 -15.58 29.45
CA THR A 61 4.22 -16.32 28.79
C THR A 61 4.42 -15.80 27.37
N PRO A 62 5.55 -15.18 27.02
CA PRO A 62 5.69 -14.55 25.72
C PRO A 62 5.77 -15.67 24.68
N VAL A 63 4.72 -15.80 23.86
CA VAL A 63 4.92 -16.26 22.49
C VAL A 63 5.92 -15.27 21.92
N ARG A 64 7.18 -15.69 21.78
CA ARG A 64 8.22 -14.89 21.15
C ARG A 64 7.83 -14.70 19.69
N VAL A 65 7.00 -13.69 19.42
CA VAL A 65 6.85 -13.13 18.08
C VAL A 65 8.25 -12.65 17.73
N ALA A 66 8.90 -13.34 16.80
CA ALA A 66 10.21 -12.93 16.32
C ALA A 66 10.09 -11.47 15.89
N GLN A 67 10.91 -10.60 16.49
CA GLN A 67 11.06 -9.22 16.04
C GLN A 67 11.31 -9.24 14.53
N PRO A 68 10.63 -8.38 13.74
CA PRO A 68 10.85 -8.35 12.30
C PRO A 68 12.33 -8.12 12.03
N VAL A 69 13.01 -9.12 11.46
CA VAL A 69 14.38 -8.95 11.00
C VAL A 69 14.31 -7.95 9.85
N PRO A 70 15.00 -6.79 9.92
CA PRO A 70 15.09 -5.91 8.77
C PRO A 70 15.72 -6.69 7.63
N VAL A 71 15.09 -6.70 6.45
CA VAL A 71 15.74 -7.23 5.25
C VAL A 71 16.80 -6.22 4.85
N THR A 72 18.03 -6.45 5.27
CA THR A 72 19.14 -5.50 5.12
C THR A 72 19.85 -5.61 3.77
N THR A 73 19.54 -6.64 2.98
CA THR A 73 20.19 -6.91 1.69
C THR A 73 19.18 -7.13 0.58
N GLN A 74 19.61 -6.89 -0.65
CA GLN A 74 18.82 -7.20 -1.85
C GLN A 74 18.43 -8.69 -1.89
N PRO A 75 17.31 -9.04 -2.55
CA PRO A 75 16.94 -10.43 -2.75
C PRO A 75 18.06 -11.22 -3.44
N ASN A 76 18.50 -12.31 -2.83
CA ASN A 76 19.49 -13.23 -3.41
C ASN A 76 18.81 -14.46 -4.05
N VAL A 77 17.74 -14.23 -4.79
CA VAL A 77 16.97 -15.26 -5.50
C VAL A 77 17.03 -14.96 -6.99
N PRO A 78 17.35 -15.93 -7.87
CA PRO A 78 17.33 -15.70 -9.32
C PRO A 78 15.96 -15.20 -9.79
N TYR A 79 15.93 -14.25 -10.73
CA TYR A 79 14.69 -13.65 -11.26
C TYR A 79 13.64 -14.69 -11.71
N ALA A 80 14.08 -15.76 -12.37
CA ALA A 80 13.21 -16.83 -12.84
C ALA A 80 12.51 -17.61 -11.71
N GLN A 81 13.10 -17.61 -10.50
CA GLN A 81 12.57 -18.30 -9.32
C GLN A 81 11.74 -17.38 -8.42
N MET A 82 11.74 -16.07 -8.67
CA MET A 82 10.92 -15.11 -7.93
C MET A 82 9.43 -15.31 -8.28
N PRO A 83 8.54 -15.46 -7.27
CA PRO A 83 7.11 -15.56 -7.49
C PRO A 83 6.56 -14.40 -8.31
N ASN A 84 5.74 -14.73 -9.32
CA ASN A 84 4.96 -13.75 -10.05
C ASN A 84 3.70 -13.38 -9.27
N GLY A 85 3.29 -12.13 -9.39
CA GLY A 85 1.96 -11.69 -9.00
C GLY A 85 1.46 -10.59 -9.91
N ILE A 86 0.23 -10.19 -9.67
CA ILE A 86 -0.46 -9.14 -10.41
C ILE A 86 -1.03 -8.11 -9.45
N ASP A 87 -1.39 -6.95 -9.97
CA ASP A 87 -2.27 -6.03 -9.27
C ASP A 87 -3.38 -5.55 -10.20
N ILE A 88 -4.57 -5.43 -9.63
CA ILE A 88 -5.81 -5.19 -10.38
C ILE A 88 -6.71 -4.18 -9.67
N ALA A 89 -7.55 -3.53 -10.47
CA ALA A 89 -8.63 -2.66 -10.02
C ALA A 89 -9.90 -2.95 -10.84
N SER A 90 -10.92 -2.11 -10.72
CA SER A 90 -12.09 -2.14 -11.61
C SER A 90 -11.74 -2.06 -13.11
N TRP A 91 -10.54 -1.58 -13.46
CA TRP A 91 -10.03 -1.55 -14.84
C TRP A 91 -9.84 -2.94 -15.46
N GLN A 92 -9.64 -3.97 -14.63
CA GLN A 92 -9.48 -5.36 -15.10
C GLN A 92 -10.82 -6.09 -15.30
N HIS A 93 -11.94 -5.40 -15.10
CA HIS A 93 -13.31 -5.90 -15.29
C HIS A 93 -14.03 -5.21 -16.47
N PRO A 94 -13.50 -5.26 -17.71
CA PRO A 94 -14.15 -4.61 -18.85
C PRO A 94 -15.55 -5.20 -19.05
N ASN A 95 -16.56 -4.34 -19.18
CA ASN A 95 -17.97 -4.73 -19.27
C ASN A 95 -18.47 -5.55 -18.06
N GLY A 96 -17.84 -5.40 -16.88
CA GLY A 96 -18.18 -6.15 -15.67
C GLY A 96 -17.76 -7.61 -15.68
N ALA A 97 -16.80 -7.98 -16.55
CA ALA A 97 -16.31 -9.35 -16.64
C ALA A 97 -15.48 -9.76 -15.43
N ASP A 98 -15.81 -10.91 -14.84
CA ASP A 98 -15.06 -11.50 -13.73
C ASP A 98 -13.62 -11.89 -14.12
N VAL A 99 -12.75 -11.91 -13.10
CA VAL A 99 -11.39 -12.46 -13.18
C VAL A 99 -11.42 -13.96 -12.84
N ASP A 100 -10.99 -14.81 -13.78
CA ASP A 100 -10.86 -16.26 -13.57
C ASP A 100 -9.54 -16.56 -12.84
N PHE A 101 -9.57 -16.52 -11.50
CA PHE A 101 -8.39 -16.77 -10.67
C PHE A 101 -7.84 -18.19 -10.78
N LYS A 102 -8.63 -19.17 -11.24
CA LYS A 102 -8.13 -20.52 -11.51
C LYS A 102 -7.18 -20.51 -12.70
N ARG A 103 -7.52 -19.77 -13.77
CA ARG A 103 -6.63 -19.56 -14.92
C ARG A 103 -5.43 -18.69 -14.58
N VAL A 104 -5.62 -17.63 -13.80
CA VAL A 104 -4.52 -16.79 -13.30
C VAL A 104 -3.49 -17.62 -12.51
N GLN A 105 -3.96 -18.49 -11.61
CA GLN A 105 -3.10 -19.41 -10.87
C GLN A 105 -2.35 -20.36 -11.81
N LYS A 106 -3.06 -20.96 -12.78
CA LYS A 106 -2.48 -21.88 -13.76
C LYS A 106 -1.45 -21.19 -14.67
N ALA A 107 -1.63 -19.89 -14.93
CA ALA A 107 -0.66 -19.05 -15.63
C ALA A 107 0.59 -18.70 -14.80
N GLY A 108 0.67 -19.17 -13.54
CA GLY A 108 1.86 -19.05 -12.70
C GLY A 108 1.89 -17.80 -11.82
N TYR A 109 0.76 -17.11 -11.64
CA TYR A 109 0.65 -15.98 -10.72
C TYR A 109 0.22 -16.46 -9.34
N ALA A 110 1.09 -16.23 -8.36
CA ALA A 110 0.95 -16.77 -7.01
C ALA A 110 0.29 -15.79 -6.03
N TYR A 111 0.23 -14.51 -6.39
CA TYR A 111 -0.41 -13.49 -5.58
C TYR A 111 -1.07 -12.39 -6.43
N VAL A 112 -2.02 -11.69 -5.81
CA VAL A 112 -2.70 -10.52 -6.37
C VAL A 112 -2.83 -9.42 -5.31
N PHE A 113 -2.56 -8.18 -5.69
CA PHE A 113 -3.04 -7.00 -4.95
C PHE A 113 -4.28 -6.42 -5.64
N VAL A 114 -5.38 -6.25 -4.91
CA VAL A 114 -6.65 -5.73 -5.44
C VAL A 114 -6.90 -4.35 -4.86
N LYS A 115 -7.25 -3.37 -5.70
CA LYS A 115 -7.66 -2.03 -5.24
C LYS A 115 -8.86 -2.18 -4.33
N ALA A 116 -8.77 -1.71 -3.10
CA ALA A 116 -9.87 -1.73 -2.15
C ALA A 116 -10.60 -0.38 -2.11
N THR A 117 -9.82 0.70 -2.02
CA THR A 117 -10.33 2.04 -1.76
C THR A 117 -9.48 3.11 -2.42
N GLU A 118 -10.05 4.29 -2.63
CA GLU A 118 -9.36 5.49 -3.09
C GLU A 118 -9.96 6.72 -2.42
N GLY A 119 -9.09 7.59 -1.88
CA GLY A 119 -9.53 8.75 -1.14
C GLY A 119 -10.51 8.38 -0.03
N THR A 120 -11.39 9.31 0.34
CA THR A 120 -12.39 9.11 1.40
C THR A 120 -13.74 8.63 0.91
N HIS A 121 -13.89 8.30 -0.39
CA HIS A 121 -15.21 8.10 -1.00
C HIS A 121 -15.31 6.85 -1.87
N TYR A 122 -14.26 6.47 -2.59
CA TYR A 122 -14.33 5.33 -3.51
C TYR A 122 -14.04 4.01 -2.79
N LYS A 123 -14.93 3.03 -2.99
CA LYS A 123 -14.74 1.61 -2.67
C LYS A 123 -14.83 0.84 -3.98
N ASN A 124 -13.87 -0.04 -4.23
CA ASN A 124 -13.92 -0.89 -5.42
C ASN A 124 -15.01 -1.96 -5.26
N GLU A 125 -16.01 -1.93 -6.13
CA GLU A 125 -17.13 -2.88 -6.11
C GLU A 125 -16.71 -4.34 -6.32
N TYR A 126 -15.59 -4.57 -7.01
CA TYR A 126 -15.06 -5.92 -7.29
C TYR A 126 -14.21 -6.49 -6.15
N TYR A 127 -13.79 -5.66 -5.18
CA TYR A 127 -12.77 -6.04 -4.19
C TYR A 127 -13.11 -7.34 -3.44
N VAL A 128 -14.35 -7.45 -2.93
CA VAL A 128 -14.76 -8.60 -2.12
C VAL A 128 -14.80 -9.88 -2.96
N ASN A 129 -15.38 -9.81 -4.16
CA ASN A 129 -15.49 -10.97 -5.05
C ASN A 129 -14.11 -11.43 -5.53
N ASP A 130 -13.25 -10.50 -5.94
CA ASP A 130 -11.88 -10.80 -6.33
C ASP A 130 -11.08 -11.40 -5.17
N ALA A 131 -11.27 -10.88 -3.96
CA ALA A 131 -10.58 -11.38 -2.78
C ALA A 131 -10.93 -12.85 -2.50
N MET A 132 -12.22 -13.15 -2.48
CA MET A 132 -12.73 -14.50 -2.24
C MET A 132 -12.33 -15.46 -3.37
N ALA A 133 -12.43 -15.03 -4.62
CA ALA A 133 -12.09 -15.85 -5.79
C ALA A 133 -10.58 -16.16 -5.84
N ALA A 134 -9.72 -15.18 -5.54
CA ALA A 134 -8.27 -15.38 -5.45
C ALA A 134 -7.90 -16.38 -4.36
N GLN A 135 -8.39 -16.15 -3.13
CA GLN A 135 -8.14 -17.04 -1.99
C GLN A 135 -8.64 -18.46 -2.24
N GLY A 136 -9.85 -18.60 -2.79
CA GLY A 136 -10.46 -19.89 -3.12
C GLY A 136 -9.70 -20.70 -4.18
N ASN A 137 -8.86 -20.04 -5.00
CA ASN A 137 -8.01 -20.68 -6.00
C ASN A 137 -6.52 -20.74 -5.58
N GLY A 138 -6.20 -20.47 -4.31
CA GLY A 138 -4.83 -20.57 -3.79
C GLY A 138 -3.90 -19.45 -4.23
N VAL A 139 -4.45 -18.33 -4.72
CA VAL A 139 -3.70 -17.10 -5.02
C VAL A 139 -3.68 -16.24 -3.75
N LEU A 140 -2.48 -15.89 -3.26
CA LEU A 140 -2.35 -15.02 -2.10
C LEU A 140 -2.89 -13.63 -2.41
N MET A 141 -3.80 -13.14 -1.58
CA MET A 141 -4.55 -11.92 -1.84
C MET A 141 -4.03 -10.79 -0.94
N GLY A 142 -3.87 -9.56 -1.45
CA GLY A 142 -3.64 -8.34 -0.66
C GLY A 142 -4.54 -7.20 -1.12
N GLY A 143 -4.85 -6.25 -0.24
CA GLY A 143 -5.60 -5.03 -0.61
C GLY A 143 -4.68 -3.81 -0.70
N TYR A 144 -4.95 -2.91 -1.64
CA TYR A 144 -4.29 -1.60 -1.70
C TYR A 144 -5.27 -0.42 -1.65
N HIS A 145 -4.78 0.70 -1.13
CA HIS A 145 -5.48 1.97 -1.09
C HIS A 145 -4.75 3.00 -1.94
N TYR A 146 -5.44 3.59 -2.92
CA TYR A 146 -4.91 4.68 -3.74
C TYR A 146 -5.07 6.01 -3.01
N ALA A 147 -3.96 6.65 -2.67
CA ALA A 147 -3.95 7.84 -1.85
C ALA A 147 -4.50 9.06 -2.60
N ASP A 148 -5.43 9.77 -1.95
CA ASP A 148 -5.77 11.14 -2.31
C ASP A 148 -5.24 12.10 -1.26
N VAL A 149 -4.01 12.59 -1.42
CA VAL A 149 -3.37 13.44 -0.40
C VAL A 149 -4.02 14.81 -0.19
N SER A 150 -5.05 15.15 -0.98
CA SER A 150 -5.89 16.34 -0.75
C SER A 150 -6.94 16.15 0.36
N THR A 151 -7.16 14.91 0.81
CA THR A 151 -8.13 14.58 1.86
C THR A 151 -7.45 13.92 3.08
N ASP A 152 -8.18 13.77 4.19
CA ASP A 152 -7.62 13.36 5.48
C ASP A 152 -7.00 11.95 5.46
N ALA A 153 -5.71 11.86 5.78
CA ALA A 153 -4.94 10.61 5.81
C ALA A 153 -5.54 9.57 6.76
N ALA A 154 -5.97 10.02 7.94
CA ALA A 154 -6.53 9.12 8.94
C ALA A 154 -7.89 8.58 8.48
N ALA A 155 -8.77 9.42 7.94
CA ALA A 155 -10.05 8.99 7.39
C ALA A 155 -9.89 7.96 6.26
N GLN A 156 -8.92 8.16 5.36
CA GLN A 156 -8.58 7.19 4.32
C GLN A 156 -8.10 5.86 4.92
N ALA A 157 -7.19 5.90 5.88
CA ALA A 157 -6.70 4.70 6.56
C ALA A 157 -7.82 3.94 7.31
N ARG A 158 -8.75 4.66 7.95
CA ARG A 158 -9.92 4.07 8.60
C ARG A 158 -10.83 3.36 7.60
N MET A 159 -11.22 4.06 6.54
CA MET A 159 -12.07 3.51 5.49
C MET A 159 -11.43 2.29 4.81
N PHE A 160 -10.15 2.38 4.49
CA PHE A 160 -9.39 1.27 3.92
C PHE A 160 -9.38 0.08 4.86
N ALA A 161 -9.03 0.30 6.14
CA ALA A 161 -9.00 -0.76 7.14
C ALA A 161 -10.37 -1.44 7.30
N ASP A 162 -11.46 -0.68 7.29
CA ASP A 162 -12.82 -1.22 7.42
C ASP A 162 -13.23 -2.07 6.20
N VAL A 163 -12.79 -1.69 4.99
CA VAL A 163 -13.07 -2.46 3.76
C VAL A 163 -12.25 -3.76 3.69
N ILE A 164 -10.97 -3.73 4.07
CA ILE A 164 -10.11 -4.93 3.97
C ILE A 164 -10.28 -5.91 5.15
N LYS A 165 -11.05 -5.53 6.18
CA LYS A 165 -11.36 -6.36 7.36
C LYS A 165 -12.54 -7.31 7.17
N VAL A 166 -13.19 -7.32 5.99
CA VAL A 166 -14.36 -8.18 5.75
C VAL A 166 -13.98 -9.67 5.91
N LYS A 167 -14.89 -10.44 6.55
CA LYS A 167 -14.66 -11.81 7.03
C LYS A 167 -14.22 -12.76 5.90
N GLY A 168 -12.93 -13.04 5.80
CA GLY A 168 -12.36 -13.99 4.85
C GLY A 168 -10.86 -13.81 4.62
N GLY A 169 -10.05 -14.49 5.44
CA GLY A 169 -8.66 -14.84 5.15
C GLY A 169 -7.57 -13.78 5.42
N ALA A 170 -6.49 -14.22 6.07
CA ALA A 170 -5.27 -13.45 6.20
C ALA A 170 -4.59 -13.31 4.83
N SER A 171 -4.49 -12.07 4.40
CA SER A 171 -3.99 -11.57 3.12
C SER A 171 -2.50 -11.20 3.19
N LEU A 172 -1.87 -10.78 2.11
CA LEU A 172 -0.65 -9.96 2.16
C LEU A 172 -0.92 -8.68 2.99
N PRO A 173 0.10 -8.06 3.59
CA PRO A 173 -0.08 -6.81 4.33
C PRO A 173 -0.77 -5.72 3.50
N PRO A 174 -1.49 -4.78 4.15
CA PRO A 174 -2.15 -3.68 3.45
C PRO A 174 -1.13 -2.82 2.71
N VAL A 175 -1.49 -2.30 1.54
CA VAL A 175 -0.63 -1.44 0.73
C VAL A 175 -1.18 0.00 0.74
N LEU A 176 -0.31 0.96 1.02
CA LEU A 176 -0.50 2.36 0.64
C LEU A 176 0.09 2.57 -0.76
N ASP A 177 -0.74 2.91 -1.73
CA ASP A 177 -0.34 3.34 -3.06
C ASP A 177 -0.30 4.88 -3.08
N ILE A 178 0.90 5.45 -3.19
CA ILE A 178 1.14 6.90 -3.13
C ILE A 178 1.93 7.38 -4.35
N GLU A 179 1.27 8.14 -5.22
CA GLU A 179 1.81 8.49 -6.55
C GLU A 179 1.64 9.96 -6.93
N GLU A 180 0.88 10.72 -6.13
CA GLU A 180 0.53 12.10 -6.39
C GLU A 180 0.77 13.00 -5.17
N ALA A 181 1.41 14.14 -5.39
CA ALA A 181 1.68 15.11 -4.33
C ALA A 181 0.55 16.14 -4.17
N LYS A 182 -0.26 16.34 -5.22
CA LYS A 182 -1.37 17.31 -5.28
C LYS A 182 -1.04 18.69 -4.70
N GLY A 183 0.16 19.19 -4.99
CA GLY A 183 0.65 20.50 -4.56
C GLY A 183 1.24 20.55 -3.14
N LEU A 184 1.25 19.44 -2.39
CA LEU A 184 1.89 19.38 -1.09
C LEU A 184 3.42 19.44 -1.22
N THR A 185 4.07 20.12 -0.26
CA THR A 185 5.52 20.02 -0.07
C THR A 185 5.91 18.62 0.41
N ALA A 186 7.18 18.23 0.22
CA ALA A 186 7.70 16.95 0.72
C ALA A 186 7.44 16.75 2.23
N ALA A 187 7.58 17.79 3.05
CA ALA A 187 7.32 17.72 4.49
C ALA A 187 5.84 17.42 4.80
N GLN A 188 4.90 18.08 4.11
CA GLN A 188 3.46 17.84 4.26
C GLN A 188 3.08 16.44 3.78
N LEU A 189 3.62 16.02 2.63
CA LEU A 189 3.41 14.70 2.07
C LEU A 189 3.92 13.59 3.00
N ASN A 190 5.15 13.73 3.54
CA ASN A 190 5.72 12.79 4.48
C ASN A 190 4.92 12.72 5.80
N LYS A 191 4.37 13.84 6.27
CA LYS A 191 3.45 13.85 7.43
C LYS A 191 2.15 13.09 7.12
N TRP A 192 1.58 13.30 5.94
CA TRP A 192 0.37 12.61 5.48
C TRP A 192 0.60 11.10 5.42
N VAL A 193 1.69 10.66 4.77
CA VAL A 193 2.07 9.24 4.65
C VAL A 193 2.27 8.61 6.03
N ARG A 194 2.99 9.27 6.95
CA ARG A 194 3.19 8.77 8.31
C ARG A 194 1.86 8.56 9.05
N THR A 195 0.93 9.50 8.89
CA THR A 195 -0.40 9.43 9.53
C THR A 195 -1.20 8.24 9.00
N PHE A 196 -1.23 8.06 7.67
CA PHE A 196 -1.92 6.92 7.06
C PHE A 196 -1.34 5.57 7.52
N LEU A 197 -0.01 5.44 7.49
CA LEU A 197 0.68 4.20 7.86
C LEU A 197 0.45 3.84 9.33
N GLN A 198 0.50 4.83 10.23
CA GLN A 198 0.26 4.61 11.66
C GLN A 198 -1.19 4.17 11.92
N GLU A 199 -2.16 4.87 11.35
CA GLU A 199 -3.58 4.55 11.56
C GLU A 199 -3.92 3.16 10.97
N THR A 200 -3.38 2.83 9.80
CA THR A 200 -3.54 1.50 9.20
C THR A 200 -2.92 0.42 10.09
N TYR A 201 -1.71 0.62 10.58
CA TYR A 201 -1.05 -0.31 11.49
C TYR A 201 -1.84 -0.51 12.79
N ASN A 202 -2.32 0.58 13.41
CA ASN A 202 -3.10 0.52 14.65
C ASN A 202 -4.39 -0.29 14.48
N ARG A 203 -5.02 -0.23 13.30
CA ARG A 203 -6.27 -0.93 13.03
C ARG A 203 -6.10 -2.37 12.60
N ILE A 204 -5.07 -2.66 11.81
CA ILE A 204 -4.88 -3.96 11.16
C ILE A 204 -3.89 -4.84 11.93
N GLY A 205 -3.00 -4.24 12.73
CA GLY A 205 -1.92 -4.94 13.43
C GLY A 205 -0.82 -5.45 12.51
N ARG A 206 -0.77 -4.99 11.25
CA ARG A 206 0.22 -5.42 10.24
C ARG A 206 0.86 -4.22 9.60
N LYS A 207 2.18 -4.29 9.45
CA LYS A 207 2.98 -3.21 8.86
C LYS A 207 2.59 -3.00 7.39
N PRO A 208 2.09 -1.83 7.00
CA PRO A 208 1.71 -1.60 5.60
C PRO A 208 2.93 -1.62 4.67
N ILE A 209 2.71 -2.03 3.43
CA ILE A 209 3.65 -1.89 2.32
C ILE A 209 3.45 -0.51 1.70
N ILE A 210 4.53 0.14 1.26
CA ILE A 210 4.45 1.39 0.48
C ILE A 210 4.70 1.05 -0.98
N TYR A 211 3.70 1.33 -1.83
CA TYR A 211 3.83 1.33 -3.27
C TYR A 211 4.06 2.75 -3.79
N SER A 212 5.02 2.90 -4.71
CA SER A 212 5.29 4.14 -5.45
C SER A 212 6.29 3.86 -6.58
N TYR A 213 6.48 4.82 -7.48
CA TYR A 213 7.56 4.81 -8.47
C TYR A 213 8.76 5.69 -8.07
N ARG A 214 9.91 5.45 -8.72
CA ARG A 214 11.21 6.04 -8.37
C ARG A 214 11.22 7.58 -8.34
N SER A 215 10.73 8.21 -9.42
CA SER A 215 10.76 9.67 -9.56
C SER A 215 9.93 10.36 -8.47
N PHE A 216 8.80 9.79 -8.07
CA PHE A 216 7.97 10.32 -6.98
C PHE A 216 8.72 10.32 -5.65
N LEU A 217 9.29 9.17 -5.27
CA LEU A 217 10.02 9.03 -4.01
C LEU A 217 11.23 9.98 -3.93
N MET A 218 11.95 10.16 -5.05
CA MET A 218 13.10 11.06 -5.09
C MET A 218 12.69 12.53 -5.06
N ASN A 219 11.73 12.92 -5.88
CA ASN A 219 11.47 14.33 -6.18
C ASN A 219 10.33 14.91 -5.34
N GLN A 220 9.24 14.16 -5.15
CA GLN A 220 8.05 14.65 -4.45
C GLN A 220 8.12 14.37 -2.94
N MET A 221 8.67 13.23 -2.54
CA MET A 221 8.87 12.89 -1.12
C MET A 221 10.22 13.37 -0.56
N GLY A 222 11.02 14.07 -1.37
CA GLY A 222 12.31 14.62 -0.97
C GLY A 222 13.36 13.56 -0.64
N ASN A 223 13.23 12.35 -1.22
CA ASN A 223 14.15 11.23 -1.01
C ASN A 223 14.38 10.89 0.48
N THR A 224 13.36 11.09 1.33
CA THR A 224 13.46 10.87 2.78
C THR A 224 13.75 9.40 3.13
N SER A 225 14.47 9.18 4.23
CA SER A 225 14.77 7.83 4.76
C SER A 225 13.82 7.37 5.88
N ASP A 226 12.82 8.20 6.20
CA ASP A 226 11.90 7.99 7.33
C ASP A 226 11.07 6.70 7.25
N PHE A 227 10.90 6.16 6.05
CA PHE A 227 10.02 5.03 5.76
C PHE A 227 10.76 3.72 5.50
N THR A 228 12.09 3.70 5.65
CA THR A 228 12.94 2.52 5.39
C THR A 228 12.59 1.28 6.21
N SER A 229 11.86 1.44 7.31
CA SER A 229 11.38 0.31 8.11
C SER A 229 10.17 -0.40 7.47
N PHE A 230 9.42 0.25 6.57
CA PHE A 230 8.26 -0.34 5.88
C PHE A 230 8.70 -1.12 4.63
N PRO A 231 8.03 -2.24 4.29
CA PRO A 231 8.26 -2.94 3.03
C PRO A 231 8.02 -2.02 1.83
N LEU A 232 8.89 -2.10 0.82
CA LEU A 232 8.78 -1.32 -0.42
C LEU A 232 8.23 -2.18 -1.55
N TRP A 233 7.19 -1.70 -2.21
CA TRP A 233 6.77 -2.14 -3.53
C TRP A 233 7.13 -1.05 -4.54
N ILE A 234 8.16 -1.28 -5.35
CA ILE A 234 8.66 -0.26 -6.28
C ILE A 234 8.13 -0.52 -7.69
N ALA A 235 7.53 0.48 -8.33
CA ALA A 235 7.29 0.47 -9.76
C ALA A 235 8.53 0.95 -10.52
N ASP A 236 9.06 0.09 -11.40
CA ASP A 236 10.20 0.39 -12.25
C ASP A 236 10.20 -0.45 -13.53
N TYR A 237 9.69 0.11 -14.63
CA TYR A 237 9.52 -0.57 -15.92
C TYR A 237 10.79 -0.47 -16.78
N ASN A 238 11.88 -1.04 -16.25
CA ASN A 238 13.22 -0.84 -16.82
C ASN A 238 13.67 -1.92 -17.82
N GLY A 239 12.85 -2.96 -18.06
CA GLY A 239 13.15 -4.08 -18.95
C GLY A 239 14.29 -5.00 -18.48
N LYS A 240 14.70 -4.92 -17.21
CA LYS A 240 15.77 -5.73 -16.61
C LYS A 240 15.18 -6.90 -15.81
N GLN A 241 16.02 -7.53 -14.97
CA GLN A 241 15.65 -8.63 -14.08
C GLN A 241 15.64 -8.21 -12.59
N SER A 242 15.77 -6.91 -12.32
CA SER A 242 15.64 -6.31 -10.98
C SER A 242 15.32 -4.80 -11.11
N PRO A 243 14.80 -4.16 -10.05
CA PRO A 243 14.68 -2.71 -9.98
C PRO A 243 16.02 -1.98 -10.12
N THR A 244 15.96 -0.73 -10.53
CA THR A 244 17.11 0.17 -10.63
C THR A 244 17.67 0.48 -9.25
N LEU A 245 18.96 0.21 -9.06
CA LEU A 245 19.71 0.53 -7.85
C LEU A 245 20.57 1.80 -8.04
N PRO A 246 20.88 2.56 -6.96
CA PRO A 246 20.37 2.38 -5.59
C PRO A 246 18.86 2.66 -5.50
N LEU A 247 18.15 2.09 -4.54
CA LEU A 247 16.73 2.40 -4.34
C LEU A 247 16.55 3.83 -3.82
N PRO A 248 15.45 4.53 -4.18
CA PRO A 248 15.13 5.84 -3.61
C PRO A 248 14.76 5.70 -2.12
N GLY A 249 14.68 6.82 -1.40
CA GLY A 249 14.18 6.89 -0.02
C GLY A 249 15.00 6.11 1.01
N GLY A 250 16.28 5.86 0.72
CA GLY A 250 17.20 5.18 1.63
C GLY A 250 16.97 3.67 1.81
N TRP A 251 15.97 3.08 1.14
CA TRP A 251 15.71 1.63 1.23
C TRP A 251 16.93 0.83 0.78
N LYS A 252 17.26 -0.22 1.54
CA LYS A 252 18.37 -1.13 1.20
C LYS A 252 17.92 -2.34 0.39
N THR A 253 16.62 -2.59 0.36
CA THR A 253 15.97 -3.69 -0.36
C THR A 253 14.57 -3.30 -0.81
N TRP A 254 13.99 -4.12 -1.68
CA TRP A 254 12.61 -4.05 -2.11
C TRP A 254 11.91 -5.37 -1.78
N THR A 255 10.60 -5.32 -1.55
CA THR A 255 9.76 -6.49 -1.24
C THR A 255 8.98 -6.95 -2.46
N PHE A 256 8.41 -5.98 -3.18
CA PHE A 256 7.75 -6.22 -4.46
C PHE A 256 8.30 -5.27 -5.52
N TRP A 257 8.25 -5.71 -6.76
CA TRP A 257 8.66 -4.92 -7.92
C TRP A 257 7.62 -5.06 -9.02
N GLN A 258 6.95 -3.96 -9.35
CA GLN A 258 6.09 -3.89 -10.53
C GLN A 258 6.97 -3.57 -11.74
N TYR A 259 7.03 -4.50 -12.69
CA TYR A 259 7.99 -4.46 -13.79
C TYR A 259 7.35 -4.21 -15.15
N SER A 260 6.03 -4.33 -15.26
CA SER A 260 5.27 -4.09 -16.50
C SER A 260 3.81 -3.81 -16.18
N SER A 261 3.18 -2.97 -17.03
CA SER A 261 1.75 -2.64 -17.02
C SER A 261 0.98 -3.13 -18.25
N GLN A 262 1.64 -3.91 -19.11
CA GLN A 262 1.16 -4.22 -20.46
C GLN A 262 0.99 -5.72 -20.70
N THR A 263 0.85 -6.49 -19.63
CA THR A 263 0.78 -7.95 -19.73
C THR A 263 -0.65 -8.40 -20.00
N ARG A 264 -0.83 -9.32 -20.94
CA ARG A 264 -2.07 -10.08 -21.14
C ARG A 264 -1.98 -11.38 -20.35
N ILE A 265 -3.02 -11.70 -19.59
CA ILE A 265 -3.04 -12.85 -18.68
C ILE A 265 -4.28 -13.68 -18.97
N ASP A 266 -4.10 -14.99 -19.16
CA ASP A 266 -5.22 -15.91 -19.27
C ASP A 266 -6.06 -15.88 -17.98
N GLY A 267 -7.36 -15.70 -18.14
CA GLY A 267 -8.30 -15.46 -17.05
C GLY A 267 -8.62 -14.00 -16.77
N ILE A 268 -7.98 -13.04 -17.44
CA ILE A 268 -8.31 -11.61 -17.35
C ILE A 268 -8.62 -11.06 -18.74
N GLN A 269 -9.82 -10.52 -18.94
CA GLN A 269 -10.24 -10.00 -20.26
C GLN A 269 -9.57 -8.68 -20.63
N ALA A 270 -9.15 -7.91 -19.62
CA ALA A 270 -8.43 -6.67 -19.86
C ALA A 270 -7.12 -6.91 -20.61
N GLN A 271 -6.80 -5.97 -21.50
CA GLN A 271 -5.65 -6.09 -22.40
C GLN A 271 -4.32 -5.80 -21.70
N ASN A 272 -4.38 -5.08 -20.57
CA ASN A 272 -3.25 -4.59 -19.82
C ASN A 272 -3.46 -4.95 -18.34
N VAL A 273 -2.54 -5.74 -17.80
CA VAL A 273 -2.50 -6.10 -16.38
C VAL A 273 -1.10 -5.81 -15.86
N ASP A 274 -1.06 -5.18 -14.69
CA ASP A 274 0.17 -4.90 -13.98
C ASP A 274 0.76 -6.19 -13.41
N THR A 275 2.07 -6.36 -13.57
CA THR A 275 2.78 -7.60 -13.21
C THR A 275 3.97 -7.33 -12.33
N ASN A 276 4.13 -8.22 -11.35
CA ASN A 276 4.97 -8.02 -10.20
C ASN A 276 5.87 -9.23 -9.91
N LYS A 277 7.03 -8.96 -9.32
CA LYS A 277 7.89 -9.95 -8.68
C LYS A 277 7.91 -9.75 -7.17
N PHE A 278 7.86 -10.85 -6.43
CA PHE A 278 8.22 -10.86 -5.02
C PHE A 278 9.73 -11.10 -4.86
N GLY A 279 10.40 -10.26 -4.08
CA GLY A 279 11.84 -10.30 -3.83
C GLY A 279 12.27 -11.43 -2.89
N GLY A 280 11.96 -12.68 -3.22
CA GLY A 280 12.28 -13.85 -2.41
C GLY A 280 11.75 -15.15 -3.02
N THR A 281 11.82 -16.24 -2.27
CA THR A 281 11.27 -17.54 -2.66
C THR A 281 9.76 -17.61 -2.39
N MET A 282 9.09 -18.61 -2.96
CA MET A 282 7.67 -18.89 -2.66
C MET A 282 7.41 -19.13 -1.17
N GLN A 283 8.33 -19.78 -0.46
CA GLN A 283 8.23 -19.99 0.98
C GLN A 283 8.27 -18.67 1.75
N GLN A 284 9.16 -17.76 1.35
CA GLN A 284 9.25 -16.43 1.94
C GLN A 284 8.00 -15.59 1.65
N LEU A 285 7.41 -15.71 0.46
CA LEU A 285 6.13 -15.06 0.14
C LEU A 285 5.00 -15.56 1.05
N ARG A 286 4.85 -16.88 1.24
CA ARG A 286 3.85 -17.44 2.16
C ARG A 286 4.08 -17.01 3.61
N ALA A 287 5.33 -16.99 4.06
CA ALA A 287 5.69 -16.51 5.40
C ALA A 287 5.37 -15.02 5.57
N PHE A 288 5.64 -14.20 4.55
CA PHE A 288 5.31 -12.78 4.53
C PHE A 288 3.79 -12.56 4.54
N ALA A 289 3.02 -13.34 3.80
CA ALA A 289 1.56 -13.31 3.85
C ALA A 289 1.02 -13.67 5.25
N ALA A 290 1.62 -14.65 5.94
CA ALA A 290 1.19 -15.05 7.27
C ALA A 290 1.57 -14.04 8.37
N THR A 291 2.74 -13.40 8.28
CA THR A 291 3.34 -12.65 9.40
C THR A 291 3.50 -11.15 9.14
N GLY A 292 3.48 -10.73 7.87
CA GLY A 292 3.92 -9.40 7.45
C GLY A 292 5.42 -9.15 7.56
N VAL A 293 6.22 -10.19 7.85
CA VAL A 293 7.67 -10.12 7.99
C VAL A 293 8.33 -10.95 6.90
N VAL A 294 9.27 -10.36 6.18
CA VAL A 294 10.11 -11.11 5.23
C VAL A 294 11.18 -11.83 6.05
N SER A 295 11.11 -13.15 6.12
CA SER A 295 12.11 -13.94 6.84
C SER A 295 13.43 -13.98 6.05
N ALA A 296 14.54 -13.67 6.72
CA ALA A 296 15.88 -13.83 6.13
C ALA A 296 16.15 -15.32 5.81
N SER A 297 16.89 -15.58 4.73
CA SER A 297 17.41 -16.92 4.45
C SER A 297 18.31 -17.37 5.60
N LYS A 298 18.03 -18.54 6.19
CA LYS A 298 19.04 -19.25 6.96
C LYS A 298 20.06 -19.77 5.94
N LYS A 299 21.27 -19.23 5.97
CA LYS A 299 22.43 -19.88 5.35
C LYS A 299 22.73 -21.18 6.07
#